data_AF-A0A1C6HPX3-F1
#
_entry.id   AF-A0A1C6HPX3-F1
#
_cell.length_a   1.000
_cell.length_b   1.000
_cell.length_c   1.000
_cell.angle_alpha   90.00
_cell.angle_beta   90.00
_cell.angle_gamma   90.00
#
_symmetry.space_group_name_H-M   'P 1'
#
loop_
_entity.id
_entity.type
_entity.pdbx_description
1 polymer ?
#
loop_
_entity_poly.entity_id
_entity_poly.type
_entity_poly.pdbx_seq_one_letter_code
_entity_poly.pdbx_strand_id
1 'polypeptide(L)'
;MCQEIVPKIYIEKNNVQKNPKYGWEQMYLSLCLKCSKDFILLRNIDSVWNDFIARILTQNVENVEIPIGDKRITFTATHLAEIQTTLQLGEEWK
;
A
#
# COMPACT_ATOMS: atom_id res chain seq x y z
N MET A 1 -1.88 -2.26 -9.33
CA MET A 1 -0.59 -2.29 -10.07
C MET A 1 -0.56 -3.52 -10.94
N CYS A 2 -0.06 -3.37 -12.18
CA CYS A 2 -0.19 -4.16 -13.43
C CYS A 2 -1.45 -5.01 -13.68
N GLN A 3 -2.07 -5.63 -12.67
CA GLN A 3 -3.24 -6.51 -12.77
C GLN A 3 -3.01 -7.74 -13.66
N GLU A 4 -1.75 -8.04 -13.95
CA GLU A 4 -1.35 -9.22 -14.70
C GLU A 4 -1.30 -10.45 -13.77
N ILE A 5 -1.66 -11.60 -14.32
CA ILE A 5 -1.49 -12.88 -13.63
C ILE A 5 -0.01 -13.23 -13.64
N VAL A 6 0.60 -13.24 -12.45
CA VAL A 6 2.03 -13.52 -12.27
C VAL A 6 2.20 -14.77 -11.38
N PRO A 7 3.12 -15.69 -11.72
CA PRO A 7 3.44 -16.83 -10.86
C PRO A 7 3.81 -16.39 -9.44
N LYS A 8 3.34 -17.15 -8.43
CA LYS A 8 3.56 -16.83 -7.00
C LYS A 8 5.04 -16.65 -6.65
N ILE A 9 5.95 -17.35 -7.33
CA ILE A 9 7.41 -17.23 -7.14
C ILE A 9 7.98 -15.85 -7.52
N TYR A 10 7.23 -15.05 -8.28
CA TYR A 10 7.63 -13.70 -8.72
C TYR A 10 6.80 -12.61 -8.02
N ILE A 11 6.22 -12.92 -6.86
CA ILE A 11 5.51 -11.98 -6.01
C ILE A 11 6.38 -11.61 -4.81
N GLU A 12 6.54 -10.31 -4.59
CA GLU A 12 7.18 -9.72 -3.41
C GLU A 12 6.13 -9.08 -2.51
N LYS A 13 6.37 -9.17 -1.20
CA LYS A 13 5.55 -8.51 -0.18
C LYS A 13 6.21 -7.20 0.23
N ASN A 14 5.52 -6.08 0.03
CA ASN A 14 6.00 -4.75 0.38
C ASN A 14 5.14 -4.15 1.47
N ASN A 15 5.75 -3.74 2.59
CA ASN A 15 4.99 -3.04 3.63
C ASN A 15 4.62 -1.64 3.14
N VAL A 16 3.36 -1.26 3.37
CA VAL A 16 2.86 0.10 3.16
C VAL A 16 3.76 1.07 3.92
N GLN A 17 3.99 0.87 5.21
CA GLN A 17 4.86 1.77 6.01
C GLN A 17 6.32 1.72 5.54
N LYS A 18 6.97 2.90 5.51
CA LYS A 18 8.40 3.03 5.16
C LYS A 18 9.29 2.19 6.08
N ASN A 19 9.11 2.38 7.39
CA ASN A 19 9.85 1.73 8.46
C ASN A 19 8.85 1.20 9.49
N PRO A 20 8.22 0.03 9.26
CA PRO A 20 7.22 -0.50 10.17
C PRO A 20 7.85 -0.89 11.50
N LYS A 21 7.26 -0.47 12.62
CA LYS A 21 7.64 -0.94 13.96
C LYS A 21 7.27 -2.41 14.18
N TYR A 22 6.17 -2.85 13.56
CA TYR A 22 5.63 -4.20 13.63
C TYR A 22 5.31 -4.72 12.24
N GLY A 23 5.63 -5.99 11.98
CA GLY A 23 5.42 -6.65 10.68
C GLY A 23 3.99 -7.18 10.49
N TRP A 24 2.96 -6.36 10.77
CA TRP A 24 1.56 -6.75 10.63
C TRP A 24 1.23 -7.22 9.21
N GLU A 25 0.67 -8.42 9.06
CA GLU A 25 0.45 -9.03 7.75
C GLU A 25 -0.47 -8.21 6.84
N GLN A 26 -1.50 -7.58 7.40
CA GLN A 26 -2.42 -6.71 6.67
C GLN A 26 -1.74 -5.49 6.05
N MET A 27 -0.58 -5.07 6.57
CA MET A 27 0.17 -3.92 6.06
C MET A 27 1.01 -4.24 4.82
N TYR A 28 1.01 -5.49 4.35
CA TYR A 28 1.79 -5.89 3.18
C TYR A 28 0.96 -5.92 1.90
N LEU A 29 1.51 -5.32 0.86
CA LEU A 29 1.05 -5.40 -0.52
C LEU A 29 1.74 -6.57 -1.21
N SER A 30 0.98 -7.40 -1.92
CA SER A 30 1.53 -8.44 -2.80
C SER A 30 1.68 -7.87 -4.21
N LEU A 31 2.91 -7.66 -4.65
CA LEU A 31 3.22 -7.04 -5.95
C LEU A 31 4.14 -7.96 -6.75
N CYS A 32 4.01 -7.97 -8.08
CA CYS A 32 5.01 -8.61 -8.92
C CYS A 32 6.37 -7.89 -8.81
N LEU A 33 7.47 -8.57 -9.15
CA LEU A 33 8.83 -8.02 -9.07
C LEU A 33 8.98 -6.61 -9.68
N LYS A 34 8.32 -6.36 -10.83
CA LYS A 34 8.37 -5.04 -11.49
C LYS A 34 7.61 -3.99 -10.68
N CYS A 35 6.36 -4.27 -10.32
CA CYS A 35 5.52 -3.35 -9.55
C CYS A 35 6.09 -3.09 -8.14
N SER A 36 6.75 -4.08 -7.55
CA SER A 36 7.48 -3.94 -6.29
C SER A 36 8.57 -2.86 -6.38
N LYS A 37 9.40 -2.91 -7.42
CA LYS A 37 10.44 -1.90 -7.66
C LYS A 37 9.85 -0.51 -7.91
N ASP A 38 8.81 -0.43 -8.76
CA ASP A 38 8.10 0.82 -9.02
C ASP A 38 7.53 1.40 -7.72
N PHE A 39 6.92 0.56 -6.88
CA PHE A 39 6.37 0.97 -5.59
C PHE A 39 7.45 1.52 -4.65
N ILE A 40 8.58 0.83 -4.51
CA ILE A 40 9.69 1.28 -3.66
C ILE A 40 10.22 2.64 -4.13
N LEU A 41 10.38 2.84 -5.45
CA LEU A 41 10.82 4.11 -6.02
C LEU A 41 9.85 5.24 -5.70
N LEU A 42 8.56 5.03 -5.97
CA LEU A 42 7.51 6.03 -5.74
C LEU A 42 7.34 6.35 -4.25
N ARG A 43 7.42 5.32 -3.39
CA ARG A 43 7.35 5.44 -1.93
C ARG A 43 8.46 6.36 -1.40
N ASN A 44 9.64 6.36 -2.01
CA ASN A 44 10.75 7.19 -1.55
C ASN A 44 10.64 8.67 -1.96
N ILE A 45 9.64 9.04 -2.76
CA ILE A 45 9.33 10.44 -3.06
C ILE A 45 8.32 10.94 -2.03
N ASP A 46 8.71 11.86 -1.15
CA ASP A 46 7.89 12.25 0.01
C ASP A 46 6.53 12.84 -0.35
N SER A 47 6.44 13.66 -1.40
CA SER A 47 5.16 14.21 -1.86
C SER A 47 4.20 13.13 -2.35
N VAL A 48 4.70 12.17 -3.12
CA VAL A 48 3.93 11.02 -3.63
C VAL A 48 3.49 10.12 -2.48
N TRP A 49 4.39 9.88 -1.52
CA TRP A 49 4.13 9.05 -0.36
C TRP A 49 3.06 9.64 0.56
N ASN A 50 3.19 10.93 0.86
CA ASN A 50 2.25 11.62 1.75
C ASN A 50 0.85 11.70 1.12
N ASP A 51 0.75 12.00 -0.18
CA ASP A 51 -0.53 11.97 -0.90
C ASP A 51 -1.13 10.55 -0.91
N PHE A 52 -0.31 9.52 -1.15
CA PHE A 52 -0.78 8.13 -1.12
C PHE A 52 -1.32 7.72 0.26
N ILE A 53 -0.62 8.04 1.34
CA ILE A 53 -1.09 7.75 2.71
C ILE A 53 -2.35 8.55 3.06
N ALA A 54 -2.38 9.84 2.72
CA ALA A 54 -3.57 10.67 2.95
C ALA A 54 -4.79 10.11 2.22
N ARG A 55 -4.61 9.62 0.99
CA ARG A 55 -5.68 8.93 0.25
C ARG A 55 -6.07 7.63 0.89
N ILE A 56 -5.12 6.78 1.32
CA ILE A 56 -5.46 5.56 2.07
C ILE A 56 -6.36 5.89 3.26
N LEU A 57 -6.04 6.93 4.04
CA LEU A 57 -6.80 7.29 5.24
C LEU A 57 -8.19 7.90 4.95
N THR A 58 -8.36 8.55 3.79
CA THR A 58 -9.58 9.32 3.47
C THR A 58 -10.50 8.64 2.46
N GLN A 59 -10.00 7.65 1.72
CA GLN A 59 -10.75 6.96 0.69
C GLN A 59 -11.88 6.13 1.31
N ASN A 60 -13.08 6.21 0.73
CA ASN A 60 -14.16 5.28 1.06
C ASN A 60 -13.70 3.85 0.75
N VAL A 61 -13.92 2.94 1.68
CA VAL A 61 -13.57 1.50 1.62
C VAL A 61 -14.17 0.81 0.38
N GLU A 62 -15.24 1.35 -0.19
CA GLU A 62 -15.86 0.87 -1.43
C GLU A 62 -15.07 1.24 -2.71
N ASN A 63 -14.15 2.21 -2.65
CA ASN A 63 -13.34 2.63 -3.79
C ASN A 63 -11.98 1.90 -3.82
N VAL A 64 -11.91 0.93 -4.72
CA VAL A 64 -10.94 -0.17 -4.78
C VAL A 64 -9.57 0.23 -5.38
N GLU A 65 -9.37 1.48 -5.83
CA GLU A 65 -8.11 1.93 -6.44
C GLU A 65 -7.59 3.24 -5.82
N ILE A 66 -6.30 3.24 -5.45
CA ILE A 66 -5.61 4.40 -4.89
C ILE A 66 -4.38 4.72 -5.74
N PRO A 67 -4.24 5.96 -6.24
CA PRO A 67 -3.06 6.36 -7.00
C PRO A 67 -1.83 6.51 -6.10
N ILE A 68 -0.68 6.13 -6.64
CA ILE A 68 0.65 6.41 -6.10
C ILE A 68 1.51 6.92 -7.25
N GLY A 69 1.72 8.24 -7.31
CA GLY A 69 2.37 8.89 -8.44
C GLY A 69 1.61 8.65 -9.75
N ASP A 70 2.30 8.11 -10.76
CA ASP A 70 1.72 7.76 -12.07
C ASP A 70 1.09 6.36 -12.09
N LYS A 71 1.14 5.62 -10.98
CA LYS A 71 0.60 4.24 -10.87
C LYS A 71 -0.65 4.20 -9.98
N ARG A 72 -1.34 3.06 -10.01
CA ARG A 72 -2.48 2.77 -9.13
C ARG A 72 -2.31 1.43 -8.44
N ILE A 73 -2.69 1.36 -7.18
CA ILE A 73 -2.75 0.13 -6.39
C ILE A 73 -4.22 -0.19 -6.12
N THR A 74 -4.57 -1.45 -6.35
CA THR A 74 -5.93 -1.94 -6.17
C THR A 74 -5.99 -2.67 -4.82
N PHE A 75 -6.98 -2.36 -4.01
CA PHE A 75 -7.19 -2.93 -2.68
C PHE A 75 -8.57 -3.54 -2.59
N THR A 76 -8.73 -4.72 -1.99
CA THR A 76 -10.09 -5.14 -1.61
C THR A 76 -10.63 -4.21 -0.52
N ALA A 77 -11.95 -4.10 -0.42
CA ALA A 77 -12.60 -3.33 0.65
C ALA A 77 -12.08 -3.73 2.03
N THR A 78 -12.05 -5.04 2.32
CA THR A 78 -11.52 -5.57 3.59
C THR A 78 -10.06 -5.15 3.82
N HIS A 79 -9.20 -5.31 2.82
CA HIS A 79 -7.78 -5.01 2.97
C HIS A 79 -7.52 -3.51 3.21
N LEU A 80 -8.27 -2.63 2.52
CA LEU A 80 -8.17 -1.19 2.74
C LEU A 80 -8.61 -0.81 4.17
N ALA A 81 -9.72 -1.35 4.66
CA ALA A 81 -10.21 -1.10 6.01
C ALA A 81 -9.21 -1.55 7.10
N GLU A 82 -8.58 -2.72 6.91
CA GLU A 82 -7.56 -3.24 7.83
C GLU A 82 -6.32 -2.33 7.89
N ILE A 83 -5.85 -1.84 6.73
CA ILE A 83 -4.74 -0.88 6.65
C ILE A 83 -5.12 0.44 7.33
N GLN A 84 -6.30 1.00 7.03
CA GLN A 84 -6.78 2.24 7.62
C GLN A 84 -6.82 2.15 9.15
N THR A 85 -7.41 1.07 9.68
CA THR A 85 -7.49 0.82 11.13
C THR A 85 -6.10 0.76 11.75
N THR A 86 -5.17 0.02 11.12
CA THR A 86 -3.81 -0.14 11.63
C THR A 86 -3.03 1.18 11.63
N LEU A 87 -3.21 2.01 10.60
CA LEU A 87 -2.57 3.33 10.51
C LEU A 87 -3.14 4.30 11.54
N GLN A 88 -4.47 4.36 11.72
CA GLN A 88 -5.12 5.21 12.71
C GLN A 88 -4.68 4.87 14.13
N LEU A 89 -4.72 3.58 14.48
CA LEU A 89 -4.20 3.12 15.78
C LEU A 89 -2.73 3.49 15.94
N GLY A 90 -1.91 3.32 14.90
CA GLY A 90 -0.48 3.66 14.93
C GLY A 90 -0.16 5.14 15.16
N GLU A 91 -1.09 6.06 14.86
CA GLU A 91 -0.96 7.49 15.17
C GLU A 91 -1.28 7.80 16.64
N GLU A 92 -2.17 7.03 17.28
CA GLU A 92 -2.51 7.19 18.70
C GLU A 92 -1.36 6.81 19.65
N TRP A 93 -0.35 6.07 19.17
CA TRP A 93 0.84 5.66 19.94
C TRP A 93 2.08 6.54 19.69
N LYS A 94 1.96 7.65 18.96
CA LYS A 94 3.04 8.64 18.74
C LYS A 94 2.95 9.81 19.71
#